data_AF-A0A9D4LIQ0-F1
#
_entry.id   AF-A0A9D4LIQ0-F1
#
_cell.length_a   1.000
_cell.length_b   1.000
_cell.length_c   1.000
_cell.angle_alpha   90.00
_cell.angle_beta   90.00
_cell.angle_gamma   90.00
#
_symmetry.space_group_name_H-M   'P 1'
#
loop_
_entity.id
_entity.type
_entity.pdbx_description
1 polymer ?
#
loop_
_entity_poly.entity_id
_entity_poly.type
_entity_poly.pdbx_seq_one_letter_code
_entity_poly.pdbx_strand_id
1 'polypeptide(L)'
;MTRSICYHSIDKDARDVRNNIIIYGLSERLPYNDRNFVLRFLENELITDDQKRPMIVRFRDYIDTETILSKAYKLKRTHFGLDRQYPKEIARAPKELYQSSKEAEYARMSNKRVQIKYPAELFINDRSVENKFPEWFSVLGIDRLKRCPDTKPIQRAYSK
;
A
#
# COMPACT_ATOMS: atom_id res chain seq x y z
N MET A 1 18.84 4.48 16.51
CA MET A 1 17.45 4.02 16.74
C MET A 1 17.39 2.53 16.54
N THR A 2 16.93 1.77 17.54
CA THR A 2 16.80 0.30 17.46
C THR A 2 15.74 -0.07 16.41
N ARG A 3 16.01 -1.03 15.53
CA ARG A 3 15.10 -1.47 14.44
C ARG A 3 13.65 -1.69 14.90
N SER A 4 13.47 -2.17 16.13
CA SER A 4 12.16 -2.35 16.78
C SER A 4 11.33 -1.06 16.91
N ILE A 5 11.92 0.08 17.30
CA ILE A 5 11.19 1.36 17.43
C ILE A 5 10.70 1.85 16.06
N CYS A 6 11.48 1.60 15.01
CA CYS A 6 11.12 1.94 13.64
C CYS A 6 9.90 1.15 13.15
N TYR A 7 9.86 -0.17 13.38
CA TYR A 7 8.73 -1.01 12.96
C TYR A 7 7.41 -0.62 13.63
N HIS A 8 7.45 -0.23 14.90
CA HIS A 8 6.27 0.24 15.61
C HIS A 8 5.67 1.51 14.99
N SER A 9 6.50 2.47 14.59
CA SER A 9 6.04 3.69 13.94
C SER A 9 5.41 3.37 12.59
N ILE A 10 6.12 2.58 11.76
CA ILE A 10 5.64 2.21 10.42
C ILE A 10 4.34 1.39 10.51
N ASP A 11 4.22 0.48 11.48
CA ASP A 11 3.01 -0.30 11.71
C ASP A 11 1.82 0.58 12.13
N LYS A 12 2.06 1.55 13.01
CA LYS A 12 1.02 2.49 13.44
C LYS A 12 0.52 3.30 12.24
N ASP A 13 1.43 3.82 11.44
CA ASP A 13 1.09 4.60 10.24
C ASP A 13 0.34 3.72 9.22
N ALA A 14 0.81 2.48 9.00
CA ALA A 14 0.15 1.52 8.11
C ALA A 14 -1.28 1.20 8.56
N ARG A 15 -1.52 1.08 9.88
CA ARG A 15 -2.86 0.86 10.43
C ARG A 15 -3.75 2.08 10.31
N ASP A 16 -3.19 3.28 10.47
CA ASP A 16 -3.97 4.51 10.33
C ASP A 16 -4.46 4.71 8.89
N VAL A 17 -3.63 4.39 7.89
CA VAL A 17 -4.01 4.54 6.47
C VAL A 17 -4.63 3.28 5.85
N ARG A 18 -4.87 2.21 6.62
CA ARG A 18 -5.29 0.89 6.08
C ARG A 18 -6.64 0.92 5.33
N ASN A 19 -7.50 1.87 5.68
CA ASN A 19 -8.80 2.07 5.05
C ASN A 19 -8.75 3.11 3.92
N ASN A 20 -7.55 3.59 3.55
CA ASN A 20 -7.39 4.56 2.50
C ASN A 20 -7.10 3.85 1.16
N ILE A 21 -7.81 4.26 0.13
CA ILE A 21 -7.55 3.88 -1.27
C ILE A 21 -7.04 5.09 -2.02
N ILE A 22 -6.00 4.88 -2.82
CA ILE A 22 -5.46 5.86 -3.75
C ILE A 22 -6.09 5.60 -5.14
N ILE A 23 -6.67 6.64 -5.72
CA ILE A 23 -7.29 6.60 -7.05
C ILE A 23 -6.43 7.43 -8.01
N TYR A 24 -6.01 6.79 -9.11
CA TYR A 24 -5.19 7.41 -10.15
C TYR A 24 -6.00 7.70 -11.42
N GLY A 25 -5.55 8.68 -12.21
CA GLY A 25 -6.06 8.95 -13.55
C GLY A 25 -7.24 9.92 -13.63
N LEU A 26 -7.73 10.43 -12.49
CA LEU A 26 -8.79 11.44 -12.44
C LEU A 26 -8.35 12.74 -13.12
N SER A 27 -9.23 13.34 -13.91
CA SER A 27 -8.99 14.66 -14.51
C SER A 27 -9.40 15.76 -13.55
N GLU A 28 -8.49 16.69 -13.25
CA GLU A 28 -8.78 17.87 -12.46
C GLU A 28 -9.58 18.86 -13.31
N ARG A 29 -10.83 19.15 -12.93
CA ARG A 29 -11.60 20.25 -13.53
C ARG A 29 -11.34 21.49 -12.70
N LEU A 30 -10.50 22.39 -13.19
CA LEU A 30 -10.32 23.72 -12.59
C LEU A 30 -11.54 24.59 -12.92
N PRO A 31 -12.24 25.16 -11.91
CA PRO A 31 -13.45 25.92 -12.15
C PRO A 31 -13.14 27.38 -12.52
N TYR A 32 -12.25 27.67 -13.48
CA TYR A 32 -12.11 29.03 -14.02
C TYR A 32 -11.74 29.04 -15.50
N ASN A 33 -12.56 29.75 -16.28
CA ASN A 33 -12.54 29.85 -17.74
C ASN A 33 -11.54 30.90 -18.25
N ASP A 34 -10.37 31.02 -17.62
CA ASP A 34 -9.26 31.86 -18.09
C ASP A 34 -7.96 31.05 -18.20
N ARG A 35 -8.14 29.88 -18.80
CA ARG A 35 -7.20 28.76 -18.85
C ARG A 35 -5.81 29.20 -19.33
N ASN A 36 -5.73 30.15 -20.24
CA ASN A 36 -4.44 30.60 -20.79
C ASN A 36 -3.66 31.53 -19.86
N PHE A 37 -4.32 32.33 -19.02
CA PHE A 37 -3.64 33.25 -18.11
C PHE A 37 -3.08 32.49 -16.90
N VAL A 38 -3.90 31.61 -16.32
CA VAL A 38 -3.49 30.80 -15.15
C VAL A 38 -2.44 29.76 -15.54
N LEU A 39 -2.57 29.08 -16.69
CA LEU A 39 -1.56 28.11 -17.12
C LEU A 39 -0.20 28.76 -17.39
N ARG A 40 -0.15 29.94 -18.04
CA ARG A 40 1.12 30.66 -18.25
C ARG A 40 1.76 31.16 -16.96
N PHE A 41 0.95 31.58 -15.98
CA PHE A 41 1.46 31.99 -14.67
C PHE A 41 2.01 30.77 -13.90
N LEU A 42 1.28 29.66 -13.92
CA LEU A 42 1.69 28.43 -13.26
C LEU A 42 2.93 27.81 -13.93
N GLU A 43 2.96 27.64 -15.26
CA GLU A 43 4.09 27.05 -15.99
C GLU A 43 5.42 27.80 -15.79
N ASN A 44 5.37 29.13 -15.62
CA ASN A 44 6.57 29.96 -15.47
C ASN A 44 7.07 30.05 -14.02
N GLU A 45 6.20 29.99 -13.02
CA GLU A 45 6.56 30.20 -11.60
C GLU A 45 6.48 28.93 -10.75
N LEU A 46 5.72 27.93 -11.17
CA LEU A 46 5.50 26.68 -10.46
C LEU A 46 5.78 25.52 -11.42
N ILE A 47 6.76 24.68 -11.09
CA ILE A 47 7.01 23.43 -11.84
C ILE A 47 5.76 22.54 -11.71
N THR A 48 4.78 22.72 -12.60
CA THR A 48 3.59 21.88 -12.64
C THR A 48 3.97 20.65 -13.43
N ASP A 49 4.35 19.60 -12.70
CA ASP A 49 4.36 18.26 -13.24
C ASP A 49 2.94 17.98 -13.78
N ASP A 50 2.79 17.80 -15.10
CA ASP A 50 1.51 17.52 -15.80
C ASP A 50 0.82 16.21 -15.32
N GLN A 51 1.38 15.57 -14.29
CA GLN A 51 0.84 14.38 -13.67
C GLN A 51 -0.40 14.73 -12.85
N LYS A 52 -1.54 14.21 -13.32
CA LYS A 52 -2.81 14.15 -12.59
C LYS A 52 -2.59 13.70 -11.15
N ARG A 53 -2.98 14.51 -10.17
CA ARG A 53 -2.79 14.17 -8.77
C ARG A 53 -3.70 13.00 -8.38
N PRO A 54 -3.19 12.03 -7.62
CA PRO A 54 -4.04 10.97 -7.11
C PRO A 54 -5.00 11.50 -6.03
N MET A 55 -6.20 10.93 -5.98
CA MET A 55 -7.16 11.20 -4.91
C MET A 55 -7.05 10.12 -3.83
N ILE A 56 -7.03 10.53 -2.56
CA ILE A 56 -7.08 9.60 -1.43
C ILE A 56 -8.50 9.58 -0.87
N VAL A 57 -9.09 8.39 -0.80
CA VAL A 57 -10.42 8.17 -0.23
C VAL A 57 -10.29 7.29 1.00
N ARG A 58 -10.74 7.81 2.15
CA ARG A 58 -10.78 7.06 3.42
C ARG A 58 -12.16 6.45 3.64
N PHE A 59 -12.20 5.14 3.76
CA PHE A 59 -13.42 4.41 4.12
C PHE A 59 -13.55 4.28 5.64
N ARG A 60 -14.80 4.22 6.12
CA ARG A 60 -15.08 3.95 7.53
C ARG A 60 -14.66 2.54 7.89
N ASP A 61 -15.08 1.57 7.08
CA ASP A 61 -14.90 0.15 7.36
C ASP A 61 -13.86 -0.49 6.43
N TYR A 62 -13.04 -1.36 7.02
CA TYR A 62 -12.01 -2.09 6.28
C TYR A 62 -12.61 -3.06 5.25
N ILE A 63 -13.80 -3.61 5.55
CA ILE A 63 -14.52 -4.53 4.67
C ILE A 63 -14.86 -3.86 3.33
N ASP A 64 -15.24 -2.58 3.35
CA ASP A 64 -15.52 -1.82 2.12
C ASP A 64 -14.26 -1.65 1.28
N THR A 65 -13.14 -1.35 1.95
CA THR A 65 -11.83 -1.22 1.30
C THR A 65 -11.44 -2.51 0.60
N GLU A 66 -11.55 -3.67 1.27
CA GLU A 66 -11.29 -4.98 0.67
C GLU A 66 -12.25 -5.29 -0.49
N THR A 67 -13.53 -4.98 -0.31
CA THR A 67 -14.55 -5.25 -1.32
C THR A 67 -14.29 -4.46 -2.60
N ILE A 68 -13.89 -3.19 -2.48
CA ILE A 68 -13.53 -2.35 -3.64
C ILE A 68 -12.25 -2.86 -4.31
N LEU A 69 -11.20 -3.12 -3.53
CA LEU A 69 -9.92 -3.60 -4.07
C LEU A 69 -10.03 -4.98 -4.73
N SER A 70 -10.89 -5.86 -4.21
CA SER A 70 -11.17 -7.17 -4.84
C SER A 70 -11.77 -7.04 -6.25
N LYS A 71 -12.41 -5.91 -6.56
CA LYS A 71 -13.01 -5.59 -7.86
C LYS A 71 -12.12 -4.72 -8.72
N ALA A 72 -10.92 -4.32 -8.26
CA ALA A 72 -10.01 -3.45 -9.00
C ALA A 72 -9.58 -4.04 -10.36
N TYR A 73 -9.58 -5.37 -10.50
CA TYR A 73 -9.30 -6.05 -11.78
C TYR A 73 -10.25 -5.61 -12.92
N LYS A 74 -11.46 -5.12 -12.59
CA LYS A 74 -12.43 -4.61 -13.58
C LYS A 74 -11.96 -3.32 -14.24
N LEU A 75 -11.02 -2.60 -13.62
CA LEU A 75 -10.41 -1.39 -14.18
C LEU A 75 -9.23 -1.70 -15.11
N LYS A 76 -8.88 -2.97 -15.29
CA LYS A 76 -7.82 -3.38 -16.23
C LYS A 76 -8.18 -2.89 -17.64
N ARG A 77 -7.21 -2.27 -18.32
CA ARG A 77 -7.36 -1.60 -19.64
C ARG A 77 -8.13 -0.27 -19.62
N THR A 78 -8.45 0.27 -18.44
CA THR A 78 -8.93 1.65 -18.32
C THR A 78 -7.76 2.59 -17.96
N HIS A 79 -7.98 3.90 -18.03
CA HIS A 79 -6.99 4.89 -17.59
C HIS A 79 -6.98 5.09 -16.06
N PHE A 80 -7.86 4.40 -15.33
CA PHE A 80 -7.99 4.52 -13.88
C PHE A 80 -7.20 3.42 -13.18
N GLY A 81 -6.60 3.78 -12.04
CA GLY A 81 -5.92 2.84 -11.15
C GLY A 81 -6.49 2.95 -9.74
N LEU A 82 -6.49 1.83 -9.03
CA LEU A 82 -6.76 1.76 -7.59
C LEU A 82 -5.60 1.06 -6.90
N ASP A 83 -5.12 1.65 -5.81
CA ASP A 83 -4.11 1.04 -4.95
C ASP A 83 -4.39 1.34 -3.48
N ARG A 84 -3.73 0.61 -2.59
CA ARG A 84 -3.74 0.91 -1.15
C ARG A 84 -2.78 2.04 -0.85
N GLN A 85 -3.14 2.85 0.14
CA GLN A 85 -2.15 3.73 0.74
C GLN A 85 -1.25 2.94 1.69
N TYR A 86 0.05 3.14 1.56
CA TYR A 86 1.05 2.61 2.47
C TYR A 86 1.98 3.73 2.98
N PRO A 87 2.57 3.58 4.17
CA PRO A 87 3.68 4.42 4.60
C PRO A 87 4.82 4.38 3.58
N LYS A 88 5.60 5.45 3.52
CA LYS A 88 6.68 5.64 2.53
C LYS A 88 7.70 4.50 2.54
N GLU A 89 8.00 3.93 3.70
CA GLU A 89 8.95 2.83 3.88
C GLU A 89 8.44 1.56 3.20
N ILE A 90 7.17 1.22 3.44
CA ILE A 90 6.51 0.06 2.82
C ILE A 90 6.29 0.30 1.33
N ALA A 91 5.96 1.52 0.90
CA ALA A 91 5.74 1.85 -0.51
C ALA A 91 7.04 1.81 -1.35
N ARG A 92 8.20 2.09 -0.74
CA ARG A 92 9.51 2.04 -1.41
C ARG A 92 10.06 0.61 -1.52
N ALA A 93 9.86 -0.21 -0.49
CA ALA A 93 10.45 -1.54 -0.40
C ALA A 93 10.16 -2.47 -1.60
N PRO A 94 8.94 -2.52 -2.19
CA PRO A 94 8.68 -3.30 -3.40
C PRO A 94 9.52 -2.88 -4.61
N LYS A 95 9.74 -1.57 -4.80
CA LYS A 95 10.58 -1.06 -5.89
C LYS A 95 12.02 -1.50 -5.70
N GLU A 96 12.51 -1.38 -4.46
CA GLU A 96 13.86 -1.83 -4.10
C GLU A 96 14.01 -3.34 -4.29
N LEU A 97 13.03 -4.15 -3.88
CA LEU A 97 13.06 -5.61 -4.07
C LEU A 97 13.19 -6.00 -5.54
N TYR A 98 12.45 -5.35 -6.44
CA TYR A 98 12.56 -5.63 -7.86
C TYR A 98 13.91 -5.19 -8.45
N GLN A 99 14.51 -4.12 -7.93
CA GLN A 99 15.79 -3.60 -8.41
C GLN A 99 16.99 -4.36 -7.84
N SER A 100 16.92 -4.82 -6.58
CA SER A 100 18.02 -5.50 -5.91
C SER A 100 18.09 -6.99 -6.25
N SER A 101 16.95 -7.62 -6.55
CA SER A 101 16.88 -9.05 -6.76
C SER A 101 17.11 -9.43 -8.23
N LYS A 102 18.33 -9.86 -8.57
CA LYS A 102 18.63 -10.51 -9.85
C LYS A 102 17.70 -11.72 -10.08
N GLU A 103 17.35 -12.44 -9.02
CA GLU A 103 16.42 -13.57 -9.08
C GLU A 103 15.01 -13.15 -9.51
N ALA A 104 14.53 -11.98 -9.06
CA ALA A 104 13.25 -11.44 -9.51
C ALA A 104 13.29 -11.09 -11.01
N GLU A 105 14.40 -10.54 -11.49
CA GLU A 105 14.62 -10.24 -12.91
C GLU A 105 14.60 -11.53 -13.75
N TYR A 106 15.40 -12.53 -13.38
CA TYR A 106 15.40 -13.84 -14.05
C TYR A 106 14.02 -14.53 -14.00
N ALA A 107 13.29 -14.40 -12.89
CA ALA A 107 11.95 -14.95 -12.76
C ALA A 107 10.97 -14.28 -13.72
N ARG A 108 11.06 -12.95 -13.92
CA ARG A 108 10.26 -12.23 -14.92
C ARG A 108 10.59 -12.69 -16.33
N MET A 109 11.87 -12.86 -16.67
CA MET A 109 12.28 -13.38 -17.98
C MET A 109 11.79 -14.82 -18.22
N SER A 110 11.77 -15.63 -17.16
CA SER A 110 11.36 -17.04 -17.21
C SER A 110 9.85 -17.24 -17.03
N ASN A 111 9.03 -16.18 -17.06
CA ASN A 111 7.58 -16.21 -16.80
C ASN A 111 7.18 -16.94 -15.50
N LYS A 112 8.06 -16.92 -14.48
CA LYS A 112 7.75 -17.47 -13.16
C LYS A 112 6.80 -16.54 -12.41
N ARG A 113 6.02 -17.13 -11.50
CA ARG A 113 5.07 -16.36 -10.68
C ARG A 113 5.83 -15.58 -9.61
N VAL A 114 5.84 -14.26 -9.74
CA VAL A 114 6.43 -13.34 -8.75
C VAL A 114 5.30 -12.64 -7.98
N GLN A 115 5.37 -12.69 -6.65
CA GLN A 115 4.41 -12.02 -5.77
C GLN A 115 5.16 -11.26 -4.68
N ILE A 116 4.66 -10.08 -4.32
CA ILE A 116 5.12 -9.37 -3.13
C ILE A 116 3.98 -9.41 -2.11
N LYS A 117 4.28 -9.88 -0.91
CA LYS A 117 3.34 -9.92 0.21
C LYS A 117 3.70 -8.86 1.23
N TYR A 118 2.70 -8.43 2.00
CA TYR A 118 2.87 -7.45 3.06
C TYR A 118 3.80 -7.99 4.18
N PRO A 119 4.68 -7.16 4.76
CA PRO A 119 4.89 -5.73 4.45
C PRO A 119 5.67 -5.49 3.16
N ALA A 120 6.74 -6.25 2.90
CA ALA A 120 7.47 -6.26 1.63
C ALA A 120 8.37 -7.51 1.57
N GLU A 121 7.74 -8.64 1.32
CA GLU A 121 8.41 -9.93 1.16
C GLU A 121 8.17 -10.47 -0.24
N LEU A 122 9.26 -10.77 -0.95
CA LEU A 122 9.28 -11.27 -2.30
C LEU A 122 9.16 -12.80 -2.32
N PHE A 123 8.15 -13.30 -3.02
CA PHE A 123 7.92 -14.70 -3.28
C PHE A 123 8.09 -15.00 -4.77
N ILE A 124 8.84 -16.06 -5.08
CA ILE A 124 8.98 -16.62 -6.42
C ILE A 124 8.52 -18.08 -6.37
N ASN A 125 7.47 -18.42 -7.11
CA ASN A 125 6.83 -19.75 -7.05
C ASN A 125 6.57 -20.21 -5.60
N ASP A 126 5.97 -19.32 -4.80
CA ASP A 126 5.61 -19.55 -3.39
C ASP A 126 6.79 -19.76 -2.41
N ARG A 127 8.03 -19.62 -2.87
CA ARG A 127 9.23 -19.58 -2.02
C ARG A 127 9.60 -18.14 -1.68
N SER A 128 9.81 -17.86 -0.38
CA SER A 128 10.35 -16.57 0.06
C SER A 128 11.82 -16.45 -0.34
N VAL A 129 12.16 -15.35 -1.02
CA VAL A 129 13.49 -15.08 -1.58
C VAL A 129 14.15 -13.94 -0.82
N GLU A 130 13.43 -12.83 -0.66
CA GLU A 130 13.96 -11.63 -0.01
C GLU A 130 12.88 -10.95 0.81
N ASN A 131 13.23 -10.54 2.03
CA ASN A 131 12.33 -9.84 2.94
C ASN A 131 13.01 -8.57 3.45
N LYS A 132 12.44 -7.39 3.13
CA LYS A 132 12.98 -6.10 3.62
C LYS A 132 12.66 -5.84 5.10
N PHE A 133 11.75 -6.62 5.69
CA PHE A 133 11.32 -6.51 7.08
C PHE A 133 11.32 -7.90 7.78
N PRO A 134 12.48 -8.58 7.91
CA PRO A 134 12.57 -9.99 8.32
C PRO A 134 12.09 -10.27 9.76
N GLU A 135 12.11 -9.26 10.64
CA GLU A 135 11.69 -9.40 12.06
C GLU A 135 10.33 -8.74 12.33
N TRP A 136 9.64 -8.25 11.30
CA TRP A 136 8.41 -7.47 11.44
C TRP A 136 7.37 -8.14 12.33
N PHE A 137 7.01 -9.39 11.99
CA PHE A 137 5.99 -10.13 12.71
C PHE A 137 6.47 -10.60 14.08
N SER A 138 7.75 -10.90 14.25
CA SER A 138 8.33 -11.30 15.54
C SER A 138 8.27 -10.14 16.54
N VAL A 139 8.66 -8.94 16.12
CA VAL A 139 8.64 -7.73 16.96
C VAL A 139 7.19 -7.31 17.26
N LEU A 140 6.35 -7.17 16.22
CA LEU A 140 5.01 -6.64 16.39
C LEU A 140 4.01 -7.67 16.96
N GLY A 141 4.21 -8.96 16.69
CA GLY A 141 3.32 -10.03 17.16
C GLY A 141 3.34 -10.16 18.68
N ILE A 142 4.53 -10.07 19.28
CA ILE A 142 4.70 -10.06 20.74
C ILE A 142 3.95 -8.87 21.36
N ASP A 143 4.05 -7.69 20.75
CA ASP A 143 3.47 -6.46 21.32
C ASP A 143 1.97 -6.29 21.03
N ARG A 144 1.47 -6.84 19.92
CA ARG A 144 0.02 -6.92 19.63
C ARG A 144 -0.70 -7.83 20.63
N LEU A 145 -0.06 -8.92 21.06
CA LEU A 145 -0.62 -9.83 22.07
C LEU A 145 -0.50 -9.25 23.49
N LYS A 146 0.62 -8.59 23.84
CA LYS A 146 0.81 -7.95 25.15
C LYS A 146 -0.16 -6.80 25.45
N ARG A 147 -0.77 -6.18 24.43
CA ARG A 147 -1.78 -5.11 24.60
C ARG A 147 -3.20 -5.60 24.84
N CYS A 148 -3.44 -6.91 24.96
CA CYS A 148 -4.69 -7.44 25.50
C CYS A 148 -4.50 -7.84 26.97
N PRO A 149 -4.61 -6.91 27.94
CA PRO A 149 -5.05 -7.31 29.26
C PRO A 149 -6.53 -7.73 29.10
N ASP A 150 -6.83 -8.97 29.44
CA ASP A 150 -8.19 -9.51 29.59
C ASP A 150 -9.01 -9.70 28.31
N THR A 151 -8.72 -10.76 27.56
CA THR A 151 -9.79 -11.53 26.93
C THR A 151 -9.81 -12.93 27.55
N LYS A 152 -10.71 -13.13 28.52
CA LYS A 152 -11.12 -14.48 28.90
C LYS A 152 -11.64 -15.18 27.62
N PRO A 153 -11.30 -16.45 27.38
CA PRO A 153 -11.80 -17.16 26.21
C PRO A 153 -13.32 -17.15 26.23
N ILE A 154 -13.93 -16.63 25.17
CA ILE A 154 -15.37 -16.74 24.95
C ILE A 154 -15.65 -18.23 24.71
N GLN A 155 -16.06 -18.94 25.76
CA GLN A 155 -16.71 -20.24 25.60
C GLN A 155 -18.03 -19.99 24.90
N ARG A 156 -18.07 -20.18 23.57
CA ARG A 156 -19.33 -20.28 22.85
C ARG A 156 -19.98 -21.60 23.25
N ALA A 157 -20.85 -21.54 24.26
CA ALA A 157 -21.80 -22.59 24.53
C ALA A 157 -22.79 -22.64 23.35
N TYR A 158 -22.59 -23.58 22.44
CA TYR A 158 -23.68 -24.04 21.59
C TYR A 158 -24.50 -25.02 22.43
N SER A 159 -25.61 -24.54 22.99
CA SER A 159 -26.67 -25.43 23.46
C SER A 159 -27.38 -26.03 22.24
N LYS A 160 -27.45 -27.36 22.20
CA LYS A 160 -28.43 -28.10 21.41
C LYS A 160 -29.74 -28.17 22.17
#